data_AF-A0A919K1I5-F1
#
_entry.id   AF-A0A919K1I5-F1
#
_cell.length_a   1.000
_cell.length_b   1.000
_cell.length_c   1.000
_cell.angle_alpha   90.00
_cell.angle_beta   90.00
_cell.angle_gamma   90.00
#
_symmetry.space_group_name_H-M   'P 1'
#
loop_
_entity.id
_entity.type
_entity.pdbx_description
1 polymer ?
#
loop_
_entity_poly.entity_id
_entity_poly.type
_entity_poly.pdbx_seq_one_letter_code
_entity_poly.pdbx_strand_id
1 'polypeptide(L)'
;MLIASVDRNRVIGRDGDLAWRHPDDLLRVRRLTMGGTLVMGRRTYDSIGRPLAGRRTIVVTRRTDWQPAGVTVVHSVGGALEAAGGDVIGFGGGEIYAQLLPHADRLEMTEIDAELAGDVYFPEIDPARWSASRREERDGFSWVTYERRQTPTRGRESRRDQRRASTVAPARAASTMNASAKIT
;
A
#
# COMPACT_ATOMS: atom_id res chain seq x y z
N MET A 1 1.91 1.04 -3.90
CA MET A 1 3.03 0.11 -3.62
C MET A 1 4.22 0.88 -3.04
N LEU A 2 5.04 0.27 -2.18
CA LEU A 2 6.36 0.79 -1.81
C LEU A 2 7.46 -0.06 -2.45
N ILE A 3 8.59 0.56 -2.80
CA ILE A 3 9.78 -0.15 -3.28
C ILE A 3 11.01 0.37 -2.53
N ALA A 4 11.82 -0.52 -1.97
CA ALA A 4 13.00 -0.17 -1.18
C ALA A 4 14.01 -1.32 -1.09
N SER A 5 15.28 -0.97 -0.89
CA SER A 5 16.37 -1.92 -0.62
C SER A 5 16.83 -1.73 0.82
N VAL A 6 16.74 -2.78 1.64
CA VAL A 6 16.94 -2.76 3.09
C VAL A 6 17.94 -3.82 3.50
N ASP A 7 18.80 -3.52 4.46
CA ASP A 7 19.65 -4.52 5.12
C ASP A 7 18.93 -5.21 6.30
N ARG A 8 19.65 -6.06 7.04
CA ARG A 8 19.11 -6.74 8.24
C ARG A 8 18.64 -5.77 9.34
N ASN A 9 19.16 -4.55 9.36
CA ASN A 9 18.81 -3.48 10.30
C ASN A 9 17.83 -2.44 9.72
N ARG A 10 17.24 -2.71 8.55
CA ARG A 10 16.35 -1.80 7.79
C ARG A 10 17.02 -0.51 7.29
N VAL A 11 18.34 -0.43 7.26
CA VAL A 11 19.08 0.69 6.69
C VAL A 11 18.79 0.77 5.19
N ILE A 12 18.45 1.98 4.73
CA ILE A 12 18.21 2.29 3.31
C ILE A 12 19.13 3.38 2.78
N GLY A 13 19.69 4.20 3.66
CA GLY A 13 20.48 5.35 3.27
C GLY A 13 21.50 5.75 4.32
N ARG A 14 22.55 6.41 3.85
CA ARG A 14 23.64 6.94 4.65
C ARG A 14 24.13 8.24 4.03
N ASP A 15 24.32 9.27 4.83
CA ASP A 15 24.98 10.53 4.42
C ASP A 15 24.36 11.18 3.16
N GLY A 16 23.04 11.02 2.98
CA GLY A 16 22.30 11.56 1.83
C GLY A 16 22.30 10.68 0.57
N ASP A 17 22.88 9.49 0.64
CA ASP A 17 22.97 8.53 -0.45
C ASP A 17 22.35 7.18 -0.09
N LEU A 18 22.19 6.30 -1.09
CA LEU A 18 21.83 4.90 -0.86
C LEU A 18 22.96 4.19 -0.11
N ALA A 19 22.62 3.47 0.96
CA ALA A 19 23.60 2.67 1.72
C ALA A 19 24.16 1.49 0.92
N TRP A 20 23.44 1.07 -0.13
CA TRP A 20 23.81 -0.03 -1.01
C TRP A 20 23.33 0.21 -2.44
N ARG A 21 24.14 -0.20 -3.41
CA ARG A 21 23.84 -0.05 -4.84
C ARG A 21 24.24 -1.34 -5.56
N HIS A 22 23.29 -1.96 -6.26
CA HIS A 22 23.54 -3.15 -7.06
C HIS A 22 22.90 -3.01 -8.44
N PRO A 23 23.61 -3.32 -9.54
CA PRO A 23 23.09 -3.15 -10.90
C PRO A 23 21.74 -3.86 -11.13
N ASP A 24 21.61 -5.11 -10.70
CA ASP A 24 20.37 -5.89 -10.90
C ASP A 24 19.18 -5.29 -10.13
N ASP A 25 19.44 -4.72 -8.95
CA ASP A 25 18.41 -4.05 -8.16
C ASP A 25 17.96 -2.77 -8.86
N LEU A 26 18.90 -1.95 -9.35
CA LEU A 26 18.58 -0.75 -10.13
C LEU A 26 17.78 -1.08 -11.40
N LEU A 27 18.09 -2.19 -12.08
CA LEU A 27 17.33 -2.68 -13.23
C LEU A 27 15.92 -3.14 -12.84
N ARG A 28 15.78 -3.85 -11.71
CA ARG A 28 14.46 -4.23 -11.16
C ARG A 28 13.64 -3.00 -10.82
N VAL A 29 14.21 -2.04 -10.10
CA VAL A 29 13.55 -0.78 -9.73
C VAL A 29 13.10 -0.04 -11.00
N ARG A 30 13.95 0.09 -12.00
CA ARG A 30 13.57 0.71 -13.29
C ARG A 30 12.38 -0.01 -13.93
N ARG A 31 12.41 -1.34 -14.00
CA ARG A 31 11.34 -2.15 -14.60
C ARG A 31 10.02 -2.01 -13.85
N LEU A 32 10.05 -2.10 -12.53
CA LEU A 32 8.85 -2.03 -11.69
C LEU A 32 8.23 -0.63 -11.62
N THR A 33 9.03 0.41 -11.87
CA THR A 33 8.56 1.80 -11.75
C THR A 33 8.22 2.48 -13.07
N MET A 34 8.60 1.91 -14.21
CA MET A 34 8.40 2.52 -15.52
C MET A 34 6.93 2.86 -15.79
N GLY A 35 6.65 4.07 -16.30
CA GLY A 35 5.30 4.55 -16.57
C GLY A 35 4.50 4.94 -15.32
N GLY A 36 5.00 4.66 -14.12
CA GLY A 36 4.32 4.95 -12.87
C GLY A 36 4.54 6.36 -12.32
N THR A 37 3.83 6.65 -11.22
CA THR A 37 3.97 7.88 -10.44
C THR A 37 4.81 7.61 -9.19
N LEU A 38 6.00 8.22 -9.14
CA LEU A 38 6.89 8.17 -7.99
C LEU A 38 6.51 9.26 -6.98
N VAL A 39 6.34 8.88 -5.72
CA VAL A 39 6.21 9.81 -4.59
C VAL A 39 7.45 9.68 -3.72
N MET A 40 8.18 10.78 -3.57
CA MET A 40 9.39 10.82 -2.76
C MET A 40 9.55 12.12 -1.96
N GLY A 41 10.46 12.11 -1.00
CA GLY A 41 10.82 13.29 -0.23
C GLY A 41 11.88 14.11 -0.94
N ARG A 42 11.97 15.41 -0.62
CA ARG A 42 12.96 16.31 -1.23
C ARG A 42 14.40 15.79 -1.15
N ARG A 43 14.84 15.27 0.00
CA ARG A 43 16.21 14.74 0.15
C ARG A 43 16.51 13.57 -0.78
N THR A 44 15.53 12.69 -0.99
CA THR A 44 15.66 11.58 -1.95
C THR A 44 15.73 12.10 -3.37
N TYR A 45 14.91 13.09 -3.73
CA TYR A 45 15.00 13.74 -5.03
C TYR A 45 16.37 14.40 -5.25
N ASP A 46 16.88 15.13 -4.27
CA ASP A 46 18.18 15.80 -4.36
C ASP A 46 19.34 14.79 -4.55
N SER A 47 19.30 13.66 -3.85
CA SER A 47 20.26 12.55 -4.02
C SER A 47 20.24 11.98 -5.45
N ILE A 48 19.05 11.87 -6.05
CA ILE A 48 18.89 11.43 -7.45
C ILE A 48 19.31 12.54 -8.43
N GLY A 49 19.07 13.80 -8.06
CA GLY A 49 19.45 15.01 -8.79
C GLY A 49 18.55 15.39 -9.97
N ARG A 50 17.56 14.56 -10.32
CA ARG A 50 16.67 14.79 -11.47
C ARG A 50 15.40 13.94 -11.43
N PRO A 51 14.32 14.33 -12.12
CA PRO A 51 13.20 13.42 -12.34
C PRO A 51 13.66 12.22 -13.17
N LEU A 52 13.15 11.04 -12.84
CA LEU A 52 13.53 9.82 -13.50
C LEU A 52 12.75 9.66 -14.82
N ALA A 53 13.44 9.65 -15.96
CA ALA A 53 12.80 9.60 -17.28
C ALA A 53 11.78 8.45 -17.42
N GLY A 54 10.65 8.72 -18.09
CA GLY A 54 9.55 7.78 -18.26
C GLY A 54 8.69 7.56 -17.01
N ARG A 55 8.88 8.36 -15.95
CA ARG A 55 8.10 8.31 -14.71
C ARG A 55 7.64 9.70 -14.30
N ARG A 56 6.39 9.79 -13.84
CA ARG A 56 5.90 11.01 -13.21
C ARG A 56 6.53 11.13 -11.83
N THR A 57 7.02 12.32 -11.48
CA THR A 57 7.69 12.56 -10.20
C THR A 57 6.88 13.55 -9.36
N ILE A 58 6.47 13.12 -8.17
CA ILE A 58 5.84 13.95 -7.15
C ILE A 58 6.79 14.02 -5.95
N VAL A 59 7.10 15.23 -5.49
CA VAL A 59 7.97 15.45 -4.35
C VAL A 59 7.23 16.13 -3.22
N VAL A 60 7.31 15.51 -2.04
CA VAL A 60 6.78 16.04 -0.78
C VAL A 60 7.87 16.86 -0.08
N THR A 61 7.57 18.12 0.20
CA THR A 61 8.50 19.03 0.88
C THR A 61 7.76 20.09 1.71
N ARG A 62 8.37 20.54 2.80
CA ARG A 62 7.88 21.70 3.57
C ARG A 62 8.31 23.04 2.98
N ARG A 63 9.26 23.02 2.02
CA ARG A 63 9.75 24.23 1.34
C ARG A 63 8.78 24.63 0.24
N THR A 64 8.09 25.75 0.43
CA THR A 64 7.12 26.31 -0.53
C THR A 64 7.79 27.06 -1.68
N ASP A 65 9.04 27.46 -1.51
CA ASP A 65 9.88 28.15 -2.51
C ASP A 65 10.58 27.19 -3.48
N TRP A 66 10.49 25.88 -3.25
CA TRP A 66 11.22 24.87 -4.01
C TRP A 66 10.40 24.35 -5.19
N GLN A 67 10.81 24.67 -6.43
CA GLN A 67 10.05 24.39 -7.64
C GLN A 67 10.97 23.91 -8.79
N PRO A 68 11.50 22.67 -8.73
CA PRO A 68 12.30 22.14 -9.83
C PRO A 68 11.43 21.83 -11.05
N ALA A 69 12.02 21.96 -12.23
CA ALA A 69 11.35 21.64 -13.49
C ALA A 69 11.00 20.15 -13.58
N GLY A 70 9.81 19.85 -14.15
CA GLY A 70 9.37 18.48 -14.41
C GLY A 70 8.93 17.68 -13.18
N VAL A 71 8.67 18.35 -12.05
CA VAL A 71 8.25 17.73 -10.79
C VAL A 71 6.97 18.38 -10.29
N THR A 72 6.01 17.58 -9.83
CA THR A 72 4.88 18.09 -9.06
C THR A 72 5.30 18.22 -7.59
N VAL A 73 5.26 19.44 -7.06
CA VAL A 73 5.61 19.71 -5.66
C VAL A 73 4.34 19.76 -4.81
N VAL A 74 4.34 19.05 -3.68
CA VAL A 74 3.25 19.03 -2.71
C VAL A 74 3.80 19.11 -1.29
N HIS A 75 2.93 19.41 -0.32
CA HIS A 75 3.35 19.71 1.06
C HIS A 75 2.90 18.66 2.09
N SER A 76 2.29 17.57 1.64
CA SER A 76 1.90 16.45 2.49
C SER A 76 1.79 15.17 1.66
N VAL A 77 1.83 14.01 2.33
CA VAL A 77 1.55 12.72 1.68
C VAL A 77 0.10 12.65 1.17
N GLY A 78 -0.86 13.20 1.90
CA GLY A 78 -2.24 13.31 1.42
C GLY A 78 -2.34 14.06 0.09
N GLY A 79 -1.69 15.22 0.00
CA GLY A 79 -1.63 15.99 -1.26
C GLY A 79 -0.89 15.25 -2.38
N ALA A 80 0.09 14.40 -2.05
CA ALA A 80 0.76 13.55 -3.04
C ALA A 80 -0.19 12.50 -3.62
N LEU A 81 -0.99 11.85 -2.77
CA LEU A 81 -1.98 10.86 -3.19
C LEU A 81 -3.08 11.49 -4.04
N GLU A 82 -3.58 12.67 -3.64
CA GLU A 82 -4.55 13.44 -4.43
C GLU A 82 -3.98 13.86 -5.79
N ALA A 83 -2.77 14.43 -5.81
CA ALA A 83 -2.13 14.87 -7.04
C ALA A 83 -1.81 13.69 -7.98
N ALA A 84 -1.52 12.50 -7.44
CA ALA A 84 -1.30 11.30 -8.24
C ALA A 84 -2.57 10.89 -9.00
N GLY A 85 -3.74 10.95 -8.35
CA GLY A 85 -5.03 10.61 -8.97
C GLY A 85 -5.17 9.13 -9.33
N GLY A 86 -4.36 8.26 -8.74
CA GLY A 86 -4.29 6.83 -9.07
C GLY A 86 -3.13 6.14 -8.34
N ASP A 87 -2.61 5.07 -8.95
CA ASP A 87 -1.56 4.25 -8.35
C ASP A 87 -0.26 5.03 -8.11
N VAL A 88 0.26 4.87 -6.89
CA VAL A 88 1.50 5.48 -6.43
C VAL A 88 2.54 4.43 -6.12
N ILE A 89 3.78 4.77 -6.46
CA ILE A 89 4.99 4.07 -6.06
C ILE A 89 5.73 4.95 -5.06
N GLY A 90 5.65 4.58 -3.79
CA GLY A 90 6.43 5.23 -2.74
C GLY A 90 7.91 4.91 -2.92
N PHE A 91 8.71 5.95 -3.07
CA PHE A 91 10.12 5.88 -3.46
C PHE A 91 11.05 6.50 -2.40
N GLY A 92 10.54 6.64 -1.16
CA GLY A 92 11.32 7.04 0.01
C GLY A 92 11.53 8.54 0.18
N GLY A 93 12.38 8.99 1.11
CA GLY A 93 13.12 8.20 2.10
C GLY A 93 12.29 7.81 3.32
N GLY A 94 12.96 7.57 4.46
CA GLY A 94 12.35 7.02 5.68
C GLY A 94 11.04 7.69 6.11
N GLU A 95 11.00 9.03 6.18
CA GLU A 95 9.77 9.77 6.56
C GLU A 95 8.60 9.55 5.59
N ILE A 96 8.88 9.42 4.29
CA ILE A 96 7.88 9.20 3.26
C ILE A 96 7.41 7.75 3.28
N TYR A 97 8.32 6.79 3.45
CA TYR A 97 7.94 5.40 3.65
C TYR A 97 7.06 5.22 4.88
N ALA A 98 7.43 5.83 6.02
CA ALA A 98 6.64 5.76 7.25
C ALA A 98 5.21 6.30 7.06
N GLN A 99 5.04 7.40 6.34
CA GLN A 99 3.73 7.99 6.06
C GLN A 99 2.93 7.21 5.00
N LEU A 100 3.58 6.60 4.01
CA LEU A 100 2.89 5.84 2.96
C LEU A 100 2.60 4.38 3.34
N LEU A 101 3.36 3.77 4.27
CA LEU A 101 3.19 2.37 4.65
C LEU A 101 1.76 2.01 5.10
N PRO A 102 1.04 2.84 5.88
CA PRO A 102 -0.36 2.59 6.21
C PRO A 102 -1.29 2.48 4.99
N HIS A 103 -0.96 3.17 3.90
CA HIS A 103 -1.75 3.23 2.66
C HIS A 103 -1.28 2.22 1.59
N ALA A 104 -0.18 1.51 1.82
CA ALA A 104 0.38 0.61 0.83
C ALA A 104 -0.36 -0.74 0.78
N ASP A 105 -0.62 -1.25 -0.42
CA ASP A 105 -1.19 -2.59 -0.60
C ASP A 105 -0.10 -3.66 -0.76
N ARG A 106 1.04 -3.27 -1.34
CA ARG A 106 2.17 -4.14 -1.69
C ARG A 106 3.51 -3.49 -1.38
N LEU A 107 4.48 -4.29 -0.93
CA LEU A 107 5.89 -3.90 -0.80
C LEU A 107 6.73 -4.74 -1.76
N GLU A 108 7.56 -4.08 -2.56
CA GLU A 108 8.60 -4.69 -3.38
C GLU A 108 9.95 -4.41 -2.72
N MET A 109 10.43 -5.38 -1.94
CA MET A 109 11.65 -5.23 -1.14
C MET A 109 12.82 -5.91 -1.81
N THR A 110 13.99 -5.31 -1.68
CA THR A 110 15.28 -5.99 -1.86
C THR A 110 15.90 -6.13 -0.48
N GLU A 111 15.93 -7.34 0.07
CA GLU A 111 16.51 -7.65 1.38
C GLU A 111 17.97 -8.04 1.22
N ILE A 112 18.88 -7.19 1.69
CA ILE A 112 20.33 -7.36 1.57
C ILE A 112 20.81 -8.21 2.74
N ASP A 113 21.57 -9.26 2.44
CA ASP A 113 22.11 -10.17 3.46
C ASP A 113 23.39 -9.62 4.10
N ALA A 114 23.27 -8.42 4.69
CA ALA A 114 24.36 -7.72 5.34
C ALA A 114 23.84 -6.82 6.47
N GLU A 115 24.78 -6.32 7.28
CA GLU A 115 24.56 -5.21 8.20
C GLU A 115 25.36 -4.01 7.69
N LEU A 116 24.66 -2.99 7.22
CA LEU A 116 25.20 -1.78 6.65
C LEU A 116 25.20 -0.67 7.70
N ALA A 117 26.17 0.23 7.60
CA ALA A 117 26.11 1.48 8.32
C ALA A 117 25.17 2.46 7.60
N GLY A 118 24.31 3.15 8.34
CA GLY A 118 23.47 4.23 7.80
C GLY A 118 22.63 4.93 8.85
N ASP A 119 21.96 5.99 8.41
CA ASP A 119 21.22 6.95 9.24
C ASP A 119 19.75 7.11 8.81
N VAL A 120 19.38 6.50 7.68
CA VAL A 120 18.00 6.43 7.21
C VAL A 120 17.53 4.99 7.20
N TYR A 121 16.36 4.76 7.83
CA TYR A 121 15.78 3.44 7.99
C TYR A 121 14.42 3.33 7.32
N PHE A 122 14.11 2.15 6.80
CA PHE A 122 12.76 1.77 6.41
C PHE A 122 11.91 1.49 7.65
N PRO A 123 10.61 1.86 7.68
CA PRO A 123 9.71 1.53 8.79
C PRO A 123 9.63 0.01 9.01
N GLU A 124 9.25 -0.41 10.21
CA GLU A 124 9.13 -1.83 10.53
C GLU A 124 8.02 -2.48 9.69
N ILE A 125 8.33 -3.64 9.09
CA ILE A 125 7.35 -4.48 8.39
C ILE A 125 6.72 -5.40 9.43
N ASP A 126 5.62 -4.95 10.02
CA ASP A 126 4.88 -5.71 11.04
C ASP A 126 4.40 -7.06 10.46
N PRO A 127 4.88 -8.21 10.96
CA PRO A 127 4.50 -9.52 10.45
C PRO A 127 3.03 -9.85 10.72
N ALA A 128 2.34 -9.16 11.63
CA ALA A 128 0.89 -9.29 11.79
C ALA A 128 0.12 -8.66 10.63
N ARG A 129 0.71 -7.69 9.93
CA ARG A 129 0.08 -6.95 8.82
C ARG A 129 0.58 -7.36 7.45
N TRP A 130 1.78 -7.89 7.35
CA TRP A 130 2.43 -8.21 6.09
C TRP A 130 2.85 -9.67 6.04
N SER A 131 2.76 -10.27 4.85
CA SER A 131 3.27 -11.62 4.59
C SER A 131 4.01 -11.65 3.27
N ALA A 132 5.20 -12.26 3.26
CA ALA A 132 5.95 -12.50 2.03
C ALA A 132 5.16 -13.49 1.15
N SER A 133 4.76 -13.02 -0.04
CA SER A 133 4.02 -13.81 -1.03
C SER A 133 4.93 -14.40 -2.11
N ARG A 134 6.07 -13.76 -2.37
CA ARG A 134 7.10 -14.22 -3.31
C ARG A 134 8.47 -13.87 -2.77
N ARG A 135 9.42 -14.81 -2.89
CA ARG A 135 10.84 -14.61 -2.59
C ARG A 135 11.67 -15.20 -3.71
N GLU A 136 12.67 -14.45 -4.16
CA GLU A 136 13.61 -14.88 -5.18
C GLU A 136 15.03 -14.61 -4.68
N GLU A 137 15.77 -15.68 -4.41
CA GLU A 137 17.13 -15.61 -3.88
C GLU A 137 18.11 -15.16 -4.96
N ARG A 138 19.06 -14.30 -4.56
CA ARG A 138 20.18 -13.81 -5.36
C ARG A 138 21.46 -13.92 -4.53
N ASP A 139 22.61 -13.68 -5.15
CA ASP A 139 23.87 -13.65 -4.42
C ASP A 139 23.95 -12.41 -3.51
N GLY A 140 23.92 -12.63 -2.19
CA GLY A 140 24.00 -11.58 -1.17
C GLY A 140 22.74 -10.74 -0.93
N PHE A 141 21.60 -11.05 -1.58
CA PHE A 141 20.31 -10.40 -1.32
C PHE A 141 19.14 -11.25 -1.84
N SER A 142 17.92 -10.88 -1.49
CA SER A 142 16.70 -11.50 -2.03
C SER A 142 15.72 -10.44 -2.52
N TRP A 143 15.00 -10.73 -3.60
CA TRP A 143 13.83 -9.95 -3.98
C TRP A 143 12.59 -10.54 -3.33
N VAL A 144 11.89 -9.71 -2.56
CA VAL A 144 10.73 -10.14 -1.79
C VAL A 144 9.53 -9.27 -2.12
N THR A 145 8.40 -9.90 -2.39
CA THR A 145 7.10 -9.22 -2.50
C THR A 145 6.32 -9.50 -1.22
N TYR A 146 5.88 -8.45 -0.53
CA TYR A 146 4.97 -8.54 0.59
C TYR A 146 3.59 -8.07 0.17
N GLU A 147 2.59 -8.85 0.56
CA GLU A 147 1.18 -8.47 0.46
C GLU A 147 0.62 -8.21 1.85
N ARG A 148 -0.34 -7.28 1.93
CA ARG A 148 -1.05 -7.01 3.18
C ARG A 148 -1.91 -8.22 3.55
N ARG A 149 -1.78 -8.69 4.79
CA ARG A 149 -2.65 -9.74 5.32
C ARG A 149 -4.07 -9.20 5.39
N GLN A 150 -5.03 -9.95 4.83
CA GLN A 150 -6.43 -9.64 5.04
C GLN A 150 -6.75 -9.90 6.51
N THR A 151 -7.25 -8.89 7.23
CA THR A 151 -7.81 -9.10 8.56
C THR A 151 -8.94 -10.11 8.41
N PRO A 152 -8.95 -11.25 9.13
CA PRO A 152 -10.11 -12.12 9.15
C PRO A 152 -11.29 -11.29 9.65
N THR A 153 -12.27 -11.02 8.79
CA THR A 153 -13.52 -10.41 9.20
C THR A 153 -14.12 -11.34 10.25
N ARG A 154 -14.07 -10.98 11.54
CA ARG A 154 -14.86 -11.68 12.56
C ARG A 154 -16.30 -11.67 12.08
N GLY A 155 -16.84 -12.85 11.80
CA GLY A 155 -18.16 -13.03 11.24
C GLY A 155 -19.18 -12.23 12.03
N ARG A 156 -20.03 -11.49 11.31
CA ARG A 156 -21.34 -11.09 11.82
C ARG A 156 -22.15 -12.37 12.05
N GLU A 157 -22.03 -12.95 13.23
CA GLU A 157 -22.95 -13.99 13.69
C GLU A 157 -24.34 -13.38 13.90
N SER A 158 -25.20 -13.64 12.93
CA SER A 158 -26.63 -13.97 13.05
C SER A 158 -27.44 -13.33 14.19
N ARG A 159 -27.98 -12.13 13.95
CA ARG A 159 -29.30 -11.76 14.52
C ARG A 159 -30.40 -12.52 13.76
N ARG A 160 -30.51 -13.83 13.98
CA ARG A 160 -31.59 -14.64 13.42
C ARG A 160 -31.98 -15.81 14.32
N ASP A 161 -31.94 -15.65 15.64
CA ASP A 161 -32.53 -16.64 16.57
C ASP A 161 -33.06 -16.04 17.87
N GLN A 162 -33.80 -14.92 17.75
CA GLN A 162 -34.58 -14.35 18.85
C GLN A 162 -35.99 -13.94 18.39
N ARG A 163 -36.69 -14.86 17.71
CA ARG A 163 -38.15 -14.86 17.58
C ARG A 163 -38.67 -16.31 17.58
N ARG A 164 -38.45 -17.02 18.67
CA ARG A 164 -39.24 -18.21 19.06
C ARG A 164 -39.58 -18.10 20.53
N ALA A 165 -40.64 -17.35 20.83
CA ALA A 165 -41.53 -17.62 21.95
C ALA A 165 -42.81 -16.78 21.78
N SER A 166 -43.94 -17.47 21.87
CA SER A 166 -45.24 -16.92 22.26
C SER A 166 -46.00 -16.12 21.21
N THR A 167 -47.01 -16.74 20.58
CA THR A 167 -48.42 -16.43 20.86
C THR A 167 -49.32 -17.58 20.40
N VAL A 168 -50.23 -17.93 21.29
CA VAL A 168 -51.17 -19.04 21.35
C VAL A 168 -52.34 -18.86 20.36
N ALA A 169 -52.81 -19.94 19.75
CA ALA A 169 -54.07 -20.02 18.98
C ALA A 169 -55.29 -20.05 19.94
N PRO A 170 -56.48 -19.61 19.51
CA PRO A 170 -57.45 -20.55 18.88
C PRO A 170 -58.25 -19.83 17.76
N ALA A 171 -59.29 -20.35 17.10
CA ALA A 171 -59.72 -21.65 16.57
C ALA A 171 -61.00 -21.34 15.73
N ARG A 172 -61.30 -22.18 14.71
CA ARG A 172 -62.62 -22.37 14.05
C ARG A 172 -63.18 -21.16 13.24
N ALA A 173 -63.97 -21.30 12.16
CA ALA A 173 -64.66 -22.42 11.52
C ALA A 173 -64.89 -22.12 10.01
N ALA A 174 -65.33 -23.16 9.31
CA ALA A 174 -65.63 -23.31 7.88
C ALA A 174 -66.58 -22.28 7.25
N SER A 175 -66.49 -22.11 5.93
CA SER A 175 -67.61 -22.46 5.03
C SER A 175 -67.23 -22.42 3.54
N THR A 176 -67.96 -23.24 2.80
CA THR A 176 -67.83 -23.66 1.40
C THR A 176 -68.45 -22.67 0.41
N MET A 177 -68.13 -22.83 -0.89
CA MET A 177 -68.95 -22.47 -2.08
C MET A 177 -69.09 -20.96 -2.41
N ASN A 178 -69.28 -20.49 -3.64
CA ASN A 178 -69.18 -20.98 -5.02
C ASN A 178 -69.43 -19.75 -5.94
N ALA A 179 -69.12 -19.91 -7.23
CA ALA A 179 -69.80 -19.32 -8.38
C ALA A 179 -69.41 -17.91 -8.89
N SER A 180 -68.98 -17.95 -10.15
CA SER A 180 -68.99 -16.91 -11.16
C SER A 180 -70.41 -16.53 -11.63
N ALA A 181 -70.49 -15.32 -12.22
CA ALA A 181 -71.20 -14.95 -13.45
C ALA A 181 -72.47 -14.04 -13.37
N LYS A 182 -72.41 -12.97 -14.20
CA LYS A 182 -73.39 -12.37 -15.15
C LYS A 182 -74.89 -12.31 -14.77
N ILE A 183 -75.48 -11.12 -14.71
CA ILE A 183 -76.22 -10.36 -15.78
C ILE A 183 -77.60 -10.98 -16.16
N THR A 184 -78.63 -10.14 -15.96
CA THR A 184 -80.07 -10.21 -16.31
C THR A 184 -80.99 -10.91 -15.32
#